data_AF-A0A4V2W5P4-F1
#
_entry.id   AF-A0A4V2W5P4-F1
#
_cell.length_a   1.000
_cell.length_b   1.000
_cell.length_c   1.000
_cell.angle_alpha   90.00
_cell.angle_beta   90.00
_cell.angle_gamma   90.00
#
_symmetry.space_group_name_H-M   'P 1'
#
loop_
_entity.id
_entity.type
_entity.pdbx_description
1 polymer ?
#
loop_
_entity_poly.entity_id
_entity_poly.type
_entity_poly.pdbx_seq_one_letter_code
_entity_poly.pdbx_strand_id
1 'polypeptide(L)'
;MKKIICLLVVSVFFLVGCSQDKKTTTSKTNESQGYVFKVKDVDIAMNEKTDDFIKSLGKELEYFEAPSCAFKGLDKTYTYAGFQLKTYPKDEVDYVNAIVLTDDTVKTAEGICIGDSKDQVVEKYGKDFKEKSGGYVYTKGKSELEFIFDGDSVSAITYTAITK
;
A
#
# COMPACT_ATOMS: atom_id res chain seq x y z
N MET A 1 -44.98 -1.21 48.76
CA MET A 1 -44.66 -0.55 50.04
C MET A 1 -43.46 -1.24 50.67
N LYS A 2 -42.56 -0.43 51.24
CA LYS A 2 -41.50 -0.75 52.21
C LYS A 2 -40.25 -1.53 51.75
N LYS A 3 -39.22 -0.70 51.55
CA LYS A 3 -37.78 -0.95 51.63
C LYS A 3 -37.41 -1.62 52.95
N ILE A 4 -36.46 -2.56 52.96
CA ILE A 4 -35.47 -2.72 54.04
C ILE A 4 -34.10 -3.04 53.42
N ILE A 5 -33.14 -2.23 53.83
CA ILE A 5 -31.71 -2.22 53.57
C ILE A 5 -31.02 -2.88 54.77
N CYS A 6 -30.05 -3.76 54.55
CA CYS A 6 -29.00 -4.22 55.48
C CYS A 6 -28.20 -5.30 54.72
N LEU A 7 -26.89 -5.48 54.80
CA LEU A 7 -25.80 -4.85 55.52
C LEU A 7 -24.51 -5.39 54.86
N LEU A 8 -23.43 -4.63 54.94
CA LEU A 8 -22.06 -4.92 54.52
C LEU A 8 -21.55 -6.34 54.82
N VAL A 9 -20.96 -7.00 53.81
CA VAL A 9 -19.84 -7.94 53.99
C VAL A 9 -18.81 -7.68 52.88
N VAL A 10 -17.65 -7.18 53.31
CA VAL A 10 -16.42 -7.01 52.54
C VAL A 10 -15.74 -8.37 52.41
N SER A 11 -15.42 -8.83 51.21
CA SER A 11 -14.40 -9.88 51.01
C SER A 11 -13.99 -10.05 49.54
N VAL A 12 -12.79 -9.56 49.24
CA VAL A 12 -11.75 -10.22 48.42
C VAL A 12 -11.89 -10.22 46.89
N PHE A 13 -11.00 -9.40 46.31
CA PHE A 13 -10.34 -9.51 45.00
C PHE A 13 -10.43 -10.89 44.33
N PHE A 14 -11.06 -10.94 43.15
CA PHE A 14 -10.59 -11.78 42.04
C PHE A 14 -10.53 -10.94 40.77
N LEU A 15 -9.40 -11.08 40.10
CA LEU A 15 -8.91 -10.26 39.02
C LEU A 15 -9.81 -10.33 37.79
N VAL A 16 -9.98 -9.15 37.19
CA VAL A 16 -10.60 -8.90 35.89
C VAL A 16 -9.86 -9.68 34.81
N GLY A 17 -10.58 -10.54 34.09
CA GLY A 17 -10.10 -11.25 32.90
C GLY A 17 -11.02 -10.99 31.71
N CYS A 18 -11.03 -9.77 31.19
CA CYS A 18 -11.61 -9.48 29.87
C CYS A 18 -10.54 -9.80 28.80
N SER A 19 -10.62 -10.98 28.17
CA SER A 19 -9.95 -11.22 26.89
C SER A 19 -10.68 -10.43 25.80
N GLN A 20 -10.21 -9.22 25.53
CA GLN A 20 -10.40 -8.57 24.24
C GLN A 20 -9.12 -8.76 23.44
N ASP A 21 -9.14 -9.71 22.50
CA ASP A 21 -8.23 -9.71 21.36
C ASP A 21 -8.55 -8.48 20.48
N LYS A 22 -8.02 -7.32 20.89
CA LYS A 22 -7.84 -6.19 19.98
C LYS A 22 -6.65 -6.51 19.10
N LYS A 23 -6.93 -7.15 17.95
CA LYS A 23 -6.08 -7.04 16.76
C LYS A 23 -6.02 -5.55 16.42
N THR A 24 -4.99 -4.89 16.93
CA THR A 24 -4.72 -3.48 16.66
C THR A 24 -4.22 -3.41 15.23
N THR A 25 -5.15 -3.41 14.28
CA THR A 25 -4.91 -2.83 12.97
C THR A 25 -4.61 -1.37 13.22
N THR A 26 -3.33 -1.05 13.25
CA THR A 26 -2.86 0.33 13.31
C THR A 26 -3.13 0.94 11.93
N SER A 27 -4.40 1.28 11.67
CA SER A 27 -4.74 2.27 10.66
C SER A 27 -4.33 3.63 11.22
N LYS A 28 -3.04 3.96 11.10
CA LYS A 28 -2.58 5.35 11.16
C LYS A 28 -3.05 6.02 9.88
N THR A 29 -4.27 6.52 9.88
CA THR A 29 -4.74 7.44 8.83
C THR A 29 -4.08 8.79 9.08
N ASN A 30 -2.81 8.92 8.71
CA ASN A 30 -2.15 10.20 8.51
C ASN A 30 -2.26 10.50 7.02
N GLU A 31 -2.94 11.58 6.67
CA GLU A 31 -3.10 12.05 5.29
C GLU A 31 -1.77 12.38 4.58
N SER A 32 -0.63 12.23 5.26
CA SER A 32 0.73 12.36 4.70
C SER A 32 1.36 11.04 4.17
N GLN A 33 0.69 9.89 4.25
CA GLN A 33 1.32 8.58 3.96
C GLN A 33 1.51 8.24 2.48
N GLY A 34 0.97 9.03 1.55
CA GLY A 34 1.04 8.74 0.12
C GLY A 34 0.03 7.70 -0.35
N TYR A 35 0.23 7.19 -1.56
CA TYR A 35 -0.55 6.11 -2.15
C TYR A 35 -0.09 4.75 -1.63
N VAL A 36 -1.05 3.84 -1.46
CA VAL A 36 -0.84 2.47 -0.96
C VAL A 36 -1.43 1.51 -1.98
N PHE A 37 -0.62 0.56 -2.42
CA PHE A 37 -1.10 -0.57 -3.22
C PHE A 37 -1.62 -1.67 -2.29
N LYS A 38 -2.79 -2.23 -2.61
CA LYS A 38 -3.44 -3.25 -1.79
C LYS A 38 -3.52 -4.55 -2.57
N VAL A 39 -2.93 -5.61 -2.05
CA VAL A 39 -2.96 -6.92 -2.67
C VAL A 39 -3.11 -8.01 -1.60
N LYS A 40 -4.13 -8.85 -1.76
CA LYS A 40 -4.55 -9.81 -0.71
C LYS A 40 -4.80 -9.05 0.60
N ASP A 41 -4.17 -9.47 1.70
CA ASP A 41 -4.22 -8.83 3.01
C ASP A 41 -2.99 -7.95 3.30
N VAL A 42 -2.26 -7.54 2.25
CA VAL A 42 -1.03 -6.73 2.36
C VAL A 42 -1.26 -5.34 1.78
N ASP A 43 -0.91 -4.34 2.59
CA ASP A 43 -0.80 -2.94 2.19
C ASP A 43 0.67 -2.64 1.93
N ILE A 44 0.99 -2.06 0.77
CA ILE A 44 2.35 -1.71 0.38
C ILE A 44 2.42 -0.21 0.11
N ALA A 45 3.15 0.53 0.96
CA ALA A 45 3.40 1.95 0.77
C ALA A 45 4.74 2.20 0.08
N MET A 46 4.84 3.30 -0.68
CA MET A 46 6.12 3.74 -1.24
C MET A 46 7.09 4.15 -0.14
N ASN A 47 8.38 3.83 -0.29
CA ASN A 47 9.42 3.99 0.72
C ASN A 47 9.23 3.16 2.01
N GLU A 48 8.34 2.16 2.01
CA GLU A 48 8.27 1.18 3.10
C GLU A 48 9.43 0.19 3.01
N LYS A 49 9.85 -0.39 4.14
CA LYS A 49 10.87 -1.43 4.16
C LYS A 49 10.27 -2.73 3.64
N THR A 50 10.98 -3.36 2.71
CA THR A 50 10.48 -4.56 2.04
C THR A 50 10.39 -5.76 2.98
N ASP A 51 11.34 -5.88 3.91
CA ASP A 51 11.40 -6.96 4.91
C ASP A 51 10.14 -7.07 5.79
N ASP A 52 9.40 -5.97 5.95
CA ASP A 52 8.22 -5.90 6.82
C ASP A 52 7.05 -6.72 6.26
N PHE A 53 6.95 -6.87 4.91
CA PHE A 53 5.80 -7.51 4.28
C PHE A 53 6.14 -8.56 3.21
N ILE A 54 7.37 -8.61 2.68
CA ILE A 54 7.69 -9.40 1.48
C ILE A 54 7.32 -10.88 1.62
N LYS A 55 7.50 -11.47 2.80
CA LYS A 55 7.14 -12.87 3.09
C LYS A 55 5.63 -13.12 2.98
N SER A 56 4.81 -12.13 3.30
CA SER A 56 3.35 -12.20 3.25
C SER A 56 2.81 -12.20 1.82
N LEU A 57 3.59 -11.73 0.83
CA LEU A 57 3.21 -11.81 -0.57
C LEU A 57 3.28 -13.24 -1.14
N GLY A 58 4.08 -14.09 -0.49
CA GLY A 58 4.39 -15.45 -0.92
C GLY A 58 5.63 -15.50 -1.81
N LYS A 59 5.81 -16.61 -2.51
CA LYS A 59 6.93 -16.78 -3.44
C LYS A 59 6.66 -16.02 -4.74
N GLU A 60 7.64 -15.23 -5.17
CA GLU A 60 7.66 -14.56 -6.46
C GLU A 60 7.75 -15.56 -7.63
N LEU A 61 7.18 -15.19 -8.77
CA LEU A 61 7.27 -15.94 -10.02
C LEU A 61 8.66 -15.80 -10.64
N GLU A 62 9.21 -14.58 -10.58
CA GLU A 62 10.54 -14.25 -11.08
C GLU A 62 11.22 -13.25 -10.13
N TYR A 63 12.55 -13.35 -10.05
CA TYR A 63 13.40 -12.44 -9.29
C TYR A 63 14.56 -11.97 -10.16
N PHE A 64 14.85 -10.67 -10.10
CA PHE A 64 15.97 -10.05 -10.80
C PHE A 64 16.63 -8.99 -9.93
N GLU A 65 17.96 -8.85 -10.03
CA GLU A 65 18.72 -7.80 -9.36
C GLU A 65 19.77 -7.20 -10.29
N ALA A 66 20.01 -5.89 -10.14
CA ALA A 66 21.03 -5.17 -10.88
C ALA A 66 21.64 -4.05 -10.03
N PRO A 67 22.87 -3.59 -10.32
CA PRO A 67 23.44 -2.43 -9.66
C PRO A 67 22.51 -1.23 -9.73
N SER A 68 22.22 -0.63 -8.58
CA SER A 68 21.35 0.54 -8.51
C SER A 68 22.01 1.75 -9.16
N CYS A 69 21.25 2.46 -9.98
CA CYS A 69 21.74 3.67 -10.66
C CYS A 69 21.71 4.90 -9.74
N ALA A 70 20.74 4.95 -8.83
CA ALA A 70 20.52 6.11 -7.96
C ALA A 70 21.10 5.92 -6.55
N PHE A 71 21.36 4.67 -6.14
CA PHE A 71 21.79 4.33 -4.79
C PHE A 71 22.99 3.38 -4.80
N LYS A 72 23.67 3.28 -3.66
CA LYS A 72 24.74 2.29 -3.47
C LYS A 72 24.11 0.95 -3.06
N GLY A 73 24.14 -0.03 -3.95
CA GLY A 73 23.61 -1.37 -3.71
C GLY A 73 23.00 -1.98 -4.97
N LEU A 74 22.07 -2.92 -4.80
CA LEU A 74 21.32 -3.54 -5.89
C LEU A 74 19.86 -3.07 -5.86
N ASP A 75 19.33 -2.67 -7.02
CA ASP A 75 17.88 -2.59 -7.23
C ASP A 75 17.37 -4.02 -7.46
N LYS A 76 16.25 -4.37 -6.82
CA LYS A 76 15.65 -5.71 -6.94
C LYS A 76 14.26 -5.60 -7.54
N THR A 77 13.90 -6.59 -8.35
CA THR A 77 12.56 -6.74 -8.95
C THR A 77 12.01 -8.11 -8.60
N TYR A 78 10.83 -8.11 -7.99
CA TYR A 78 10.05 -9.30 -7.65
C TYR A 78 8.79 -9.30 -8.50
N THR A 79 8.61 -10.31 -9.34
CA THR A 79 7.43 -10.44 -10.20
C THR A 79 6.41 -11.35 -9.54
N TYR A 80 5.18 -10.89 -9.40
CA TYR A 80 4.03 -11.67 -8.95
C TYR A 80 2.96 -11.68 -10.03
N ALA A 81 1.93 -12.51 -9.86
CA ALA A 81 0.76 -12.44 -10.73
C ALA A 81 0.12 -11.05 -10.60
N GLY A 82 -0.03 -10.36 -11.73
CA GLY A 82 -0.64 -9.02 -11.81
C GLY A 82 0.28 -7.84 -11.51
N PHE A 83 1.44 -8.00 -10.88
CA PHE A 83 2.29 -6.85 -10.57
C PHE A 83 3.77 -7.18 -10.38
N GLN A 84 4.61 -6.15 -10.54
CA GLN A 84 6.02 -6.17 -10.16
C GLN A 84 6.28 -5.22 -8.99
N LEU A 85 6.98 -5.71 -7.97
CA LEU A 85 7.58 -4.90 -6.92
C LEU A 85 9.03 -4.60 -7.28
N LYS A 86 9.36 -3.31 -7.38
CA LYS A 86 10.74 -2.83 -7.58
C LYS A 86 11.22 -2.15 -6.31
N THR A 87 12.45 -2.42 -5.91
CA THR A 87 13.07 -1.83 -4.71
C THR A 87 14.19 -0.87 -5.08
N TYR A 88 14.58 -0.05 -4.10
CA TYR A 88 15.88 0.62 -4.10
C TYR A 88 16.58 0.34 -2.76
N PRO A 89 17.92 0.21 -2.76
CA PRO A 89 18.69 -0.02 -1.55
C PRO A 89 19.03 1.31 -0.86
N LYS A 90 18.94 1.36 0.47
CA LYS A 90 19.44 2.47 1.28
C LYS A 90 19.87 1.97 2.66
N ASP A 91 21.08 2.31 3.09
CA ASP A 91 21.61 1.91 4.38
C ASP A 91 21.50 0.39 4.63
N GLU A 92 21.83 -0.41 3.60
CA GLU A 92 21.75 -1.89 3.58
C GLU A 92 20.34 -2.47 3.73
N VAL A 93 19.30 -1.64 3.61
CA VAL A 93 17.89 -2.04 3.64
C VAL A 93 17.22 -1.75 2.29
N ASP A 94 16.39 -2.67 1.82
CA ASP A 94 15.60 -2.47 0.61
C ASP A 94 14.26 -1.80 0.92
N TYR A 95 13.99 -0.71 0.20
CA TYR A 95 12.74 0.03 0.29
C TYR A 95 11.93 -0.09 -0.99
N VAL A 96 10.62 0.03 -0.88
CA VAL A 96 9.71 0.03 -2.03
C VAL A 96 9.98 1.25 -2.90
N ASN A 97 10.43 1.01 -4.13
CA ASN A 97 10.62 2.03 -5.17
C ASN A 97 9.35 2.19 -6.02
N ALA A 98 8.82 1.08 -6.51
CA ALA A 98 7.66 1.11 -7.39
C ALA A 98 6.84 -0.17 -7.31
N ILE A 99 5.55 -0.03 -7.60
CA ILE A 99 4.67 -1.13 -7.96
C ILE A 99 4.18 -0.87 -9.39
N VAL A 100 4.46 -1.81 -10.29
CA VAL A 100 3.97 -1.76 -11.68
C VAL A 100 2.88 -2.81 -11.83
N LEU A 101 1.65 -2.40 -12.14
CA LEU A 101 0.60 -3.36 -12.48
C LEU A 101 0.85 -3.88 -13.90
N THR A 102 0.75 -5.19 -14.09
CA THR A 102 1.07 -5.86 -15.35
C THR A 102 -0.16 -6.40 -16.07
N ASP A 103 -1.29 -6.55 -15.39
CA ASP A 103 -2.58 -6.96 -15.97
C ASP A 103 -3.78 -6.42 -15.15
N ASP A 104 -4.99 -6.81 -15.56
CA ASP A 104 -6.27 -6.38 -15.00
C ASP A 104 -6.75 -7.22 -13.80
N THR A 105 -5.97 -8.22 -13.36
CA THR A 105 -6.31 -9.06 -12.20
C THR A 105 -6.06 -8.34 -10.87
N VAL A 106 -5.29 -7.26 -10.90
CA VAL A 106 -5.03 -6.36 -9.77
C VAL A 106 -5.52 -4.95 -10.11
N LYS A 107 -5.76 -4.16 -9.06
CA LYS A 107 -6.33 -2.82 -9.19
C LYS A 107 -5.76 -1.87 -8.15
N THR A 108 -5.95 -0.59 -8.39
CA THR A 108 -5.69 0.43 -7.38
C THR A 108 -6.66 0.34 -6.21
N ALA A 109 -6.35 0.98 -5.08
CA ALA A 109 -7.23 1.01 -3.91
C ALA A 109 -8.60 1.63 -4.21
N GLU A 110 -8.64 2.58 -5.16
CA GLU A 110 -9.83 3.26 -5.63
C GLU A 110 -10.57 2.50 -6.76
N GLY A 111 -10.02 1.35 -7.18
CA GLY A 111 -10.70 0.37 -8.00
C GLY A 111 -10.39 0.40 -9.49
N ILE A 112 -9.38 1.16 -9.93
CA ILE A 112 -8.97 1.22 -11.33
C ILE A 112 -8.03 0.07 -11.68
N CYS A 113 -8.26 -0.62 -12.79
CA CYS A 113 -7.35 -1.60 -13.37
C CYS A 113 -6.95 -1.25 -14.81
N ILE A 114 -5.99 -1.98 -15.36
CA ILE A 114 -5.65 -1.89 -16.78
C ILE A 114 -6.92 -2.22 -17.60
N GLY A 115 -7.14 -1.45 -18.67
CA GLY A 115 -8.34 -1.53 -19.53
C GLY A 115 -9.48 -0.59 -19.14
N ASP A 116 -9.49 -0.01 -17.93
CA ASP A 116 -10.48 1.01 -17.56
C ASP A 116 -10.31 2.29 -18.39
N SER A 117 -11.35 3.12 -18.47
CA SER A 117 -11.31 4.34 -19.25
C SER A 117 -10.62 5.50 -18.51
N LYS A 118 -10.10 6.45 -19.29
CA LYS A 118 -9.59 7.75 -18.82
C LYS A 118 -10.62 8.50 -17.97
N ASP A 119 -11.89 8.43 -18.33
CA ASP A 119 -12.98 9.06 -17.57
C ASP A 119 -13.17 8.42 -16.20
N GLN A 120 -13.07 7.10 -16.08
CA GLN A 120 -13.11 6.41 -14.79
C GLN A 120 -11.94 6.82 -13.90
N VAL A 121 -10.74 7.00 -14.45
CA VAL A 121 -9.58 7.52 -13.70
C VAL A 121 -9.89 8.89 -13.12
N VAL A 122 -10.41 9.82 -13.94
CA VAL A 122 -10.77 11.17 -13.51
C VAL A 122 -11.93 11.17 -12.50
N GLU A 123 -12.89 10.25 -12.63
CA GLU A 123 -13.98 10.08 -11.67
C GLU A 123 -13.45 9.67 -10.28
N LYS A 124 -12.49 8.73 -10.23
CA LYS A 124 -11.96 8.19 -8.96
C LYS A 124 -10.91 9.08 -8.32
N TYR A 125 -10.04 9.71 -9.10
CA TYR A 125 -8.89 10.47 -8.61
C TYR A 125 -9.01 11.98 -8.77
N GLY A 126 -10.02 12.45 -9.49
CA GLY A 126 -10.21 13.87 -9.78
C GLY A 126 -9.32 14.37 -10.92
N LYS A 127 -9.33 15.69 -11.09
CA LYS A 127 -8.66 16.40 -12.19
C LYS A 127 -7.34 17.08 -11.80
N ASP A 128 -6.90 16.93 -10.56
CA ASP A 128 -5.65 17.50 -10.06
C ASP A 128 -4.45 16.59 -10.37
N PHE A 129 -4.31 16.22 -11.64
CA PHE A 129 -3.17 15.47 -12.15
C PHE A 129 -2.24 16.37 -12.96
N LYS A 130 -1.00 15.94 -13.11
CA LYS A 130 -0.07 16.48 -14.10
C LYS A 130 -0.07 15.57 -15.32
N GLU A 131 -0.15 16.17 -16.50
CA GLU A 131 0.09 15.42 -17.75
C GLU A 131 1.59 15.22 -17.96
N LYS A 132 1.99 13.96 -18.14
CA LYS A 132 3.39 13.59 -18.38
C LYS A 132 3.42 12.37 -19.30
N SER A 133 4.23 12.44 -20.37
CA SER A 133 4.41 11.32 -21.30
C SER A 133 3.10 10.73 -21.88
N GLY A 134 2.06 11.55 -22.04
CA GLY A 134 0.75 11.09 -22.52
C GLY A 134 -0.12 10.40 -21.47
N GLY A 135 0.28 10.41 -20.20
CA GLY A 135 -0.47 9.88 -19.06
C GLY A 135 -0.80 10.93 -18.00
N TYR A 136 -1.54 10.49 -16.97
CA TYR A 136 -1.92 11.28 -15.80
C TYR A 136 -1.12 10.86 -14.59
N VAL A 137 -0.46 11.83 -13.96
CA VAL A 137 0.34 11.62 -12.75
C VAL A 137 -0.32 12.35 -11.59
N TYR A 138 -0.73 11.58 -10.58
CA TYR A 138 -1.23 12.09 -9.33
C TYR A 138 -0.14 12.00 -8.26
N THR A 139 0.03 13.03 -7.46
CA THR A 139 1.03 13.06 -6.38
C THR A 139 0.34 13.11 -5.02
N LYS A 140 0.73 12.21 -4.13
CA LYS A 140 0.27 12.22 -2.73
C LYS A 140 1.45 11.88 -1.82
N GLY A 141 1.73 12.71 -0.82
CA GLY A 141 2.86 12.51 0.09
C GLY A 141 4.18 12.31 -0.68
N LYS A 142 4.93 11.25 -0.34
CA LYS A 142 6.17 10.86 -1.02
C LYS A 142 5.97 9.79 -2.10
N SER A 143 4.86 9.89 -2.83
CA SER A 143 4.53 8.93 -3.89
C SER A 143 3.80 9.59 -5.05
N GLU A 144 4.00 9.01 -6.23
CA GLU A 144 3.24 9.29 -7.44
C GLU A 144 2.45 8.04 -7.85
N LEU A 145 1.28 8.25 -8.43
CA LEU A 145 0.47 7.23 -9.11
C LEU A 145 0.24 7.70 -10.55
N GLU A 146 0.79 6.95 -11.49
CA GLU A 146 0.75 7.26 -12.92
C GLU A 146 -0.16 6.29 -13.66
N PHE A 147 -1.02 6.84 -14.51
CA PHE A 147 -1.84 6.12 -15.48
C PHE A 147 -1.38 6.50 -16.89
N ILE A 148 -0.90 5.54 -17.65
CA ILE A 148 -0.64 5.71 -19.09
C ILE A 148 -1.84 5.19 -19.87
N PHE A 149 -2.17 5.84 -20.98
CA PHE A 149 -3.31 5.50 -21.80
C PHE A 149 -2.89 5.06 -23.21
N ASP A 150 -3.63 4.11 -23.77
CA ASP A 150 -3.69 3.84 -25.21
C ASP A 150 -5.08 4.24 -25.71
N GLY A 151 -5.14 5.32 -26.48
CA GLY A 151 -6.39 6.03 -26.76
C GLY A 151 -7.08 6.51 -25.47
N ASP A 152 -8.22 5.91 -25.16
CA ASP A 152 -9.02 6.21 -23.96
C ASP A 152 -9.00 5.11 -22.91
N SER A 153 -8.24 4.04 -23.12
CA SER A 153 -8.10 2.93 -22.17
C SER A 153 -6.77 3.01 -21.42
N VAL A 154 -6.77 2.69 -20.13
CA VAL A 154 -5.57 2.58 -19.30
C VAL A 154 -4.72 1.41 -19.81
N SER A 155 -3.48 1.68 -20.19
CA SER A 155 -2.52 0.69 -20.67
C SER A 155 -1.46 0.34 -19.63
N ALA A 156 -1.17 1.22 -18.68
CA ALA A 156 -0.26 0.94 -17.57
C ALA A 156 -0.63 1.74 -16.32
N ILE A 157 -0.39 1.14 -15.15
CA ILE A 157 -0.55 1.79 -13.85
C ILE A 157 0.73 1.58 -13.05
N THR A 158 1.34 2.67 -12.58
CA THR A 158 2.58 2.60 -11.80
C THR A 158 2.52 3.48 -10.56
N TYR A 159 2.78 2.89 -9.41
CA TYR A 159 3.11 3.61 -8.17
C TYR A 159 4.62 3.83 -8.13
N THR A 160 5.07 5.05 -7.82
CA THR A 160 6.51 5.36 -7.71
C THR A 160 6.82 6.17 -6.45
N ALA A 161 7.92 5.84 -5.79
CA ALA A 161 8.43 6.54 -4.64
C ALA A 161 9.12 7.86 -5.01
N ILE A 162 8.84 8.92 -4.26
CA ILE A 162 9.59 10.17 -4.30
C ILE A 162 10.67 10.10 -3.21
N THR A 163 11.93 9.98 -3.63
CA THR A 163 13.07 9.68 -2.75
C THR A 163 13.95 10.90 -2.43
N LYS A 164 13.63 12.09 -2.95
CA LYS A 164 14.37 13.35 -2.77
C LYS A 164 13.47 14.46 -2.24
#